data_AF-A0A2L2XYT2-F1
#
_entry.id   AF-A0A2L2XYT2-F1
#
_cell.length_a   1.000
_cell.length_b   1.000
_cell.length_c   1.000
_cell.angle_alpha   90.00
_cell.angle_beta   90.00
_cell.angle_gamma   90.00
#
_symmetry.space_group_name_H-M   'P 1'
#
loop_
_entity.id
_entity.type
_entity.pdbx_description
1 polymer ?
#
loop_
_entity_poly.entity_id
_entity_poly.type
_entity_poly.pdbx_seq_one_letter_code
_entity_poly.pdbx_strand_id
1 'polypeptide(L)'
;IIYVISTALSNLMKDGLDVKALQAFRVLRPLRLVSGVPSLQVVLNSILKAMIPLLHIVIFVIIIYVIIGLELFSGKMIKTCFDNVTGEISIKGEPHPCGDSGFQCEGVGEVCLLYWDDPNYGIINFDNFGLAMLTVFQCVTNEGWTSVLYN
;
A
#
# COMPACT_ATOMS: atom_id res chain seq x y z
N ILE A 1 6.31 24.12 10.96
CA ILE A 1 6.31 23.26 9.75
C ILE A 1 7.70 23.22 9.12
N ILE A 2 8.24 24.34 8.61
CA ILE A 2 9.61 24.37 8.05
C ILE A 2 10.68 23.93 9.07
N TYR A 3 10.57 24.35 10.33
CA TYR A 3 11.51 23.98 11.38
C TYR A 3 11.45 22.49 11.74
N VAL A 4 10.25 21.90 11.76
CA VAL A 4 10.01 20.47 12.06
C VAL A 4 10.53 19.59 10.93
N ILE A 5 10.34 20.03 9.68
CA ILE A 5 10.87 19.36 8.50
C ILE A 5 12.41 19.44 8.52
N SER A 6 12.98 20.60 8.87
CA SER A 6 14.42 20.78 8.97
C SER A 6 15.06 19.94 10.06
N THR A 7 14.44 19.82 11.24
CA THR A 7 14.96 18.99 12.34
C THR A 7 14.78 17.50 12.10
N ALA A 8 13.67 17.09 11.47
CA ALA A 8 13.48 15.71 11.02
C ALA A 8 14.51 15.31 9.96
N LEU A 9 14.79 16.20 8.99
CA LEU A 9 15.84 16.01 7.99
C LEU A 9 17.24 15.93 8.61
N SER A 10 17.57 16.80 9.58
CA SER A 10 18.88 16.75 10.22
C SER A 10 19.12 15.47 11.03
N ASN A 11 18.06 14.92 11.64
CA ASN A 11 18.15 13.66 12.38
C ASN A 11 18.30 12.47 11.42
N LEU A 12 17.61 12.50 10.28
CA LEU A 12 17.71 11.48 9.24
C LEU A 12 19.08 11.47 8.53
N MET A 13 19.77 12.61 8.47
CA MET A 13 21.12 12.71 7.90
C MET A 13 22.22 12.15 8.82
N LYS A 14 21.90 11.85 10.09
CA LYS A 14 22.87 11.34 11.06
C LYS A 14 23.10 9.84 10.91
N ASP A 15 22.14 9.12 10.33
CA ASP A 15 22.26 7.72 9.95
C ASP A 15 22.66 7.65 8.47
N GLY A 16 23.84 7.08 8.18
CA GLY A 16 24.56 7.20 6.91
C GLY A 16 23.76 6.83 5.64
N LEU A 17 23.18 7.85 5.01
CA LEU A 17 22.37 7.72 3.79
C LEU A 17 23.23 7.91 2.52
N ASP A 18 23.02 7.04 1.53
CA ASP A 18 23.68 7.01 0.22
C ASP A 18 23.59 8.36 -0.52
N VAL A 19 24.73 8.90 -0.96
CA VAL A 19 24.87 10.19 -1.67
C VAL A 19 24.06 10.28 -2.97
N LYS A 20 23.61 9.15 -3.53
CA LYS A 20 22.67 9.10 -4.65
C LYS A 20 21.27 9.61 -4.27
N ALA A 21 20.78 9.32 -3.07
CA ALA A 21 19.52 9.85 -2.57
C ALA A 21 19.59 11.39 -2.41
N LEU A 22 20.77 11.92 -2.09
CA LEU A 22 20.98 13.37 -1.93
C LEU A 22 20.83 14.16 -3.24
N GLN A 23 21.01 13.53 -4.40
CA GLN A 23 20.81 14.17 -5.70
C GLN A 23 19.31 14.32 -6.04
N ALA A 24 18.44 13.45 -5.52
CA ALA A 24 16.98 13.54 -5.70
C ALA A 24 16.38 14.78 -5.02
N PHE A 25 16.96 15.29 -3.93
CA PHE A 25 16.52 16.54 -3.29
C PHE A 25 16.66 17.77 -4.20
N ARG A 26 17.43 17.70 -5.30
CA ARG A 26 17.46 18.77 -6.31
C ARG A 26 16.09 18.96 -6.97
N VAL A 27 15.23 17.93 -6.98
CA VAL A 27 13.86 17.99 -7.49
C VAL A 27 12.93 18.85 -6.61
N LEU A 28 13.31 19.11 -5.34
CA LEU A 28 12.58 20.00 -4.44
C LEU A 28 12.95 21.48 -4.60
N ARG A 29 13.90 21.82 -5.49
CA ARG A 29 14.30 23.20 -5.78
C ARG A 29 13.10 24.11 -6.20
N PRO A 30 12.06 23.64 -6.90
CA PRO A 30 10.85 24.44 -7.17
C PRO A 30 10.11 24.91 -5.92
N LEU A 31 10.19 24.22 -4.78
CA LEU A 31 9.62 24.69 -3.51
C LEU A 31 10.31 25.95 -2.97
N ARG A 32 11.55 26.25 -3.41
CA ARG A 32 12.23 27.51 -3.06
C ARG A 32 11.66 28.72 -3.82
N LEU A 33 11.14 28.53 -5.04
CA LEU A 33 10.42 29.55 -5.80
C LEU A 33 9.10 29.92 -5.11
N VAL A 34 8.42 28.92 -4.53
CA VAL A 34 7.20 29.09 -3.75
C VAL A 34 7.42 29.95 -2.49
N SER A 35 8.58 29.81 -1.83
CA SER A 35 8.97 30.67 -0.71
C SER A 35 9.42 32.08 -1.12
N GLY A 36 9.63 32.35 -2.41
CA GLY A 36 10.03 33.67 -2.90
C GLY A 36 8.88 34.64 -3.12
N VAL A 37 7.64 34.14 -3.29
CA VAL A 37 6.46 34.97 -3.61
C VAL A 37 5.47 34.94 -2.44
N PRO A 38 5.26 36.05 -1.72
CA PRO A 38 4.43 36.08 -0.51
C PRO A 38 2.95 35.74 -0.77
N SER A 39 2.44 35.94 -1.99
CA SER A 39 1.06 35.60 -2.34
C SER A 39 0.81 34.08 -2.37
N LEU A 40 1.78 33.28 -2.84
CA LEU A 40 1.63 31.82 -2.94
C LEU A 40 1.77 31.14 -1.57
N GLN A 41 2.55 31.73 -0.67
CA GLN A 41 2.68 31.25 0.71
C GLN A 41 1.35 31.31 1.47
N VAL A 42 0.57 32.38 1.27
CA VAL A 42 -0.76 32.53 1.90
C VAL A 42 -1.70 31.42 1.44
N VAL A 43 -1.72 31.14 0.14
CA VAL A 43 -2.57 30.08 -0.43
C VAL A 43 -2.17 28.71 0.11
N LEU A 44 -0.88 28.37 0.12
CA LEU A 44 -0.40 27.08 0.63
C LEU A 44 -0.62 26.90 2.12
N ASN A 45 -0.41 27.93 2.93
CA ASN A 45 -0.68 27.85 4.37
C ASN A 45 -2.17 27.64 4.65
N SER A 46 -3.05 28.28 3.87
CA SER A 46 -4.50 28.03 3.94
C SER A 46 -4.87 26.60 3.56
N ILE A 47 -4.28 26.05 2.49
CA ILE A 47 -4.49 24.65 2.07
C ILE A 47 -4.02 23.69 3.16
N LEU A 48 -2.80 23.86 3.67
CA LEU A 48 -2.25 22.99 4.71
C LEU A 48 -3.10 23.01 5.98
N LYS A 49 -3.58 24.19 6.40
CA LYS A 49 -4.45 24.32 7.58
C LYS A 49 -5.80 23.61 7.40
N ALA A 50 -6.33 23.57 6.18
CA ALA A 50 -7.56 22.85 5.86
C ALA A 50 -7.35 21.32 5.73
N MET A 51 -6.18 20.89 5.27
CA MET A 51 -5.86 19.46 5.08
C MET A 51 -5.61 18.70 6.39
N ILE A 52 -5.00 19.35 7.39
CA ILE A 52 -4.66 18.73 8.68
C ILE A 52 -5.87 18.04 9.35
N PRO A 53 -7.02 18.69 9.58
CA PRO A 53 -8.17 18.03 10.21
C PRO A 53 -8.74 16.91 9.35
N LEU A 54 -8.68 17.03 8.02
CA LEU A 54 -9.15 16.00 7.10
C LEU A 54 -8.30 14.72 7.20
N LEU A 55 -6.97 14.87 7.25
CA LEU A 55 -6.04 13.76 7.38
C LEU A 55 -6.25 12.97 8.67
N HIS A 56 -6.54 13.63 9.80
CA HIS A 56 -6.81 12.93 11.06
C HIS A 56 -8.01 11.99 10.97
N ILE A 57 -9.10 12.42 10.34
CA ILE A 57 -10.31 11.60 10.15
C ILE A 57 -10.00 10.42 9.22
N VAL A 58 -9.34 10.69 8.09
CA VAL A 58 -9.00 9.66 7.10
C VAL A 58 -8.08 8.60 7.70
N ILE A 59 -7.04 9.00 8.43
CA ILE A 59 -6.10 8.07 9.07
C ILE A 59 -6.82 7.19 10.11
N PHE A 60 -7.72 7.76 10.92
CA PHE A 60 -8.48 7.00 11.91
C PHE A 60 -9.35 5.93 11.25
N VAL A 61 -10.04 6.28 10.16
CA VAL A 61 -10.86 5.35 9.39
C VAL A 61 -10.01 4.24 8.77
N ILE A 62 -8.86 4.57 8.17
CA ILE A 62 -7.93 3.57 7.60
C ILE A 62 -7.48 2.57 8.67
N ILE A 63 -7.08 3.04 9.86
CA ILE A 63 -6.59 2.16 10.93
C ILE A 63 -7.69 1.16 11.37
N ILE A 64 -8.93 1.60 11.49
CA ILE A 64 -10.05 0.72 11.85
C ILE A 64 -10.21 -0.40 10.81
N TYR A 65 -10.25 -0.06 9.53
CA TYR A 65 -10.39 -1.05 8.45
C TYR A 65 -9.17 -1.97 8.34
N VAL A 66 -7.96 -1.49 8.65
CA VAL A 66 -6.76 -2.33 8.71
C VAL A 66 -6.90 -3.39 9.79
N ILE A 67 -7.28 -3.01 11.01
CA ILE A 67 -7.44 -3.97 12.12
C ILE A 67 -8.50 -5.02 11.78
N ILE A 68 -9.65 -4.58 11.24
CA ILE A 68 -10.72 -5.50 10.82
C ILE A 68 -10.23 -6.45 9.72
N GLY A 69 -9.52 -5.92 8.73
CA GLY A 69 -8.99 -6.72 7.61
C GLY A 69 -7.97 -7.77 8.07
N LEU A 70 -7.07 -7.41 8.99
CA LEU A 70 -6.09 -8.33 9.57
C LEU A 70 -6.77 -9.48 10.31
N GLU A 71 -7.75 -9.19 11.17
CA GLU A 71 -8.43 -10.23 11.97
C GLU A 71 -9.25 -11.20 11.11
N LEU A 72 -9.85 -10.71 10.02
CA LEU A 72 -10.71 -11.53 9.16
C LEU A 72 -9.95 -12.28 8.07
N PHE A 73 -8.94 -11.66 7.45
CA PHE A 73 -8.34 -12.12 6.20
C PHE A 73 -6.87 -12.50 6.31
N SER A 74 -6.28 -12.47 7.51
CA SER A 74 -4.89 -12.91 7.72
C SER A 74 -4.68 -14.37 7.28
N GLY A 75 -3.70 -14.59 6.40
CA GLY A 75 -3.32 -15.91 5.90
C GLY A 75 -4.30 -16.55 4.92
N LYS A 76 -5.37 -15.84 4.50
CA LYS A 76 -6.40 -16.40 3.62
C LYS A 76 -6.11 -16.21 2.13
N MET A 77 -5.43 -15.13 1.76
CA MET A 77 -5.21 -14.77 0.34
C MET A 77 -3.91 -15.34 -0.26
N ILE A 78 -3.20 -16.21 0.47
CA ILE A 78 -1.88 -16.75 0.05
C ILE A 78 -2.02 -18.09 -0.68
N LYS A 79 -3.23 -18.61 -0.94
CA LYS A 79 -3.39 -19.92 -1.59
C LYS A 79 -3.99 -19.75 -2.96
N THR A 80 -3.48 -20.43 -3.99
CA THR A 80 -4.08 -20.45 -5.33
C THR A 80 -4.20 -21.87 -5.88
N CYS A 81 -4.93 -22.03 -6.98
CA CYS A 81 -5.15 -23.32 -7.62
C CYS A 81 -3.96 -23.69 -8.52
N PHE A 82 -3.41 -24.88 -8.29
CA PHE A 82 -2.33 -25.47 -9.08
C PHE A 82 -2.77 -26.79 -9.70
N ASP A 83 -2.22 -27.10 -10.88
CA ASP A 83 -2.38 -28.42 -11.49
C ASP A 83 -1.48 -29.44 -10.78
N ASN A 84 -2.04 -30.57 -10.34
CA ASN A 84 -1.33 -31.61 -9.60
C ASN A 84 -0.31 -32.39 -10.46
N VAL A 85 -0.40 -32.30 -11.80
CA VAL A 85 0.50 -33.01 -12.72
C VAL A 85 1.65 -32.11 -13.17
N THR A 86 1.36 -30.86 -13.58
CA THR A 86 2.40 -29.94 -14.07
C THR A 86 3.03 -29.10 -12.95
N GLY A 87 2.32 -28.90 -11.84
CA GLY A 87 2.76 -27.98 -10.77
C GLY A 87 2.70 -26.51 -11.20
N GLU A 88 2.03 -26.21 -12.32
CA GLU A 88 1.83 -24.85 -12.80
C GLU A 88 0.51 -24.28 -12.25
N ILE A 89 0.42 -22.95 -12.16
CA ILE A 89 -0.83 -22.26 -11.76
C ILE A 89 -1.89 -22.60 -12.81
N SER A 90 -3.09 -22.99 -12.38
CA SER A 90 -4.16 -23.31 -13.33
C SER A 90 -4.61 -22.05 -14.07
N ILE A 91 -4.26 -21.95 -15.36
CA ILE A 91 -4.46 -20.76 -16.20
C ILE A 91 -5.91 -20.70 -16.73
N LYS A 92 -6.90 -20.69 -15.84
CA LYS A 92 -8.28 -20.32 -16.18
C LYS A 92 -8.60 -18.86 -15.80
N GLY A 93 -7.63 -17.96 -15.96
CA GLY A 93 -7.79 -16.52 -15.69
C GLY A 93 -6.63 -15.93 -14.91
N GLU A 94 -6.88 -14.80 -14.24
CA GLU A 94 -5.96 -14.22 -13.26
C GLU A 94 -5.92 -15.09 -11.98
N PRO A 95 -4.77 -15.25 -11.33
CA PRO A 95 -4.67 -16.02 -10.10
C PRO A 95 -5.51 -15.37 -9.00
N HIS A 96 -6.53 -16.09 -8.53
CA HIS A 96 -7.35 -15.69 -7.38
C HIS A 96 -7.07 -16.64 -6.20
N PRO A 97 -7.37 -16.23 -4.97
CA PRO A 97 -7.18 -17.08 -3.82
C PRO A 97 -8.20 -18.24 -3.78
N CYS A 98 -7.80 -19.37 -3.21
CA CYS A 98 -8.64 -20.55 -3.01
C CYS A 98 -8.74 -20.92 -1.52
N GLY A 99 -9.82 -21.56 -1.11
CA GLY A 99 -9.97 -22.01 0.27
C GLY A 99 -11.28 -22.76 0.54
N ASP A 100 -11.35 -23.43 1.70
CA ASP A 100 -12.46 -24.32 2.06
C ASP A 100 -13.84 -23.61 2.09
N SER A 101 -13.85 -22.32 2.40
CA SER A 101 -15.05 -21.47 2.47
C SER A 101 -15.15 -20.46 1.33
N GLY A 102 -14.23 -20.51 0.36
CA GLY A 102 -14.10 -19.56 -0.74
C GLY A 102 -14.14 -20.26 -2.10
N PHE A 103 -13.36 -19.77 -3.05
CA PHE A 103 -13.26 -20.39 -4.36
C PHE A 103 -12.64 -21.79 -4.25
N GLN A 104 -13.32 -22.78 -4.85
CA GLN A 104 -12.85 -24.17 -4.93
C GLN A 104 -12.29 -24.43 -6.32
N CYS A 105 -11.10 -25.03 -6.38
CA CYS A 105 -10.49 -25.43 -7.64
C CYS A 105 -11.33 -26.56 -8.29
N GLU A 106 -11.99 -26.26 -9.40
CA GLU A 106 -12.96 -27.17 -10.05
C GLU A 106 -12.31 -27.97 -11.20
N GLY A 107 -11.06 -27.70 -11.57
CA GLY A 107 -10.36 -28.47 -12.59
C GLY A 107 -9.98 -29.88 -12.12
N VAL A 108 -10.03 -30.82 -13.06
CA VAL A 108 -9.66 -32.22 -12.79
C VAL A 108 -8.18 -32.29 -12.42
N GLY A 109 -7.90 -32.68 -11.19
CA GLY A 109 -6.53 -32.75 -10.68
C GLY A 109 -5.97 -31.40 -10.24
N GLU A 110 -6.80 -30.39 -9.96
CA GLU A 110 -6.31 -29.16 -9.32
C GLU A 110 -6.26 -29.30 -7.80
N VAL A 111 -5.26 -28.68 -7.19
CA VAL A 111 -5.06 -28.64 -5.74
C VAL A 111 -4.84 -27.19 -5.28
N CYS A 112 -5.47 -26.82 -4.18
CA CYS A 112 -5.31 -25.50 -3.56
C CYS A 112 -4.03 -25.50 -2.72
N LEU A 113 -2.96 -24.91 -3.26
CA LEU A 113 -1.65 -24.86 -2.63
C LEU A 113 -1.25 -23.43 -2.28
N LEU A 114 -0.32 -23.29 -1.34
CA LEU A 114 0.19 -22.00 -0.93
C LEU A 114 1.01 -21.39 -2.07
N TYR A 115 0.55 -20.24 -2.56
CA TYR A 115 1.18 -19.43 -3.58
C TYR A 115 1.99 -18.33 -2.91
N TRP A 116 3.31 -18.51 -2.88
CA TRP A 116 4.23 -17.48 -2.41
C TRP A 116 4.86 -16.83 -3.64
N ASP A 117 4.29 -15.71 -4.08
CA ASP A 117 4.88 -14.96 -5.18
C ASP A 117 6.18 -14.29 -4.70
N ASP A 118 7.25 -14.41 -5.48
CA ASP A 118 8.50 -13.67 -5.32
C ASP A 118 8.21 -12.15 -5.49
N PRO A 119 9.11 -11.24 -5.06
CA PRO A 119 8.85 -10.06 -4.24
C PRO A 119 8.06 -8.87 -4.84
N ASN A 120 7.38 -9.01 -5.98
CA ASN A 120 6.62 -7.92 -6.61
C ASN A 120 5.17 -8.24 -7.05
N TYR A 121 4.53 -9.32 -6.60
CA TYR A 121 3.07 -9.55 -6.80
C TYR A 121 2.32 -10.13 -5.58
N GLY A 122 2.87 -9.94 -4.37
CA GLY A 122 2.25 -10.25 -3.07
C GLY A 122 1.88 -9.00 -2.24
N ILE A 123 1.55 -7.89 -2.91
CA ILE A 123 1.38 -6.57 -2.27
C ILE A 123 -0.03 -6.40 -1.67
N ILE A 124 -1.04 -7.01 -2.28
CA ILE A 124 -2.44 -6.96 -1.85
C ILE A 124 -2.69 -8.12 -0.89
N ASN A 125 -2.34 -7.94 0.38
CA ASN A 125 -2.66 -8.92 1.42
C ASN A 125 -2.95 -8.30 2.80
N PHE A 126 -3.53 -9.11 3.69
CA PHE A 126 -3.88 -8.77 5.07
C PHE A 126 -3.02 -9.56 6.09
N ASP A 127 -1.79 -9.93 5.72
CA ASP A 127 -0.92 -10.73 6.61
C ASP A 127 -0.12 -9.87 7.59
N ASN A 128 0.18 -8.63 7.18
CA ASN A 128 0.98 -7.68 7.94
C ASN A 128 0.31 -6.32 8.00
N PHE A 129 0.50 -5.59 9.10
CA PHE A 129 -0.10 -4.27 9.27
C PHE A 129 0.22 -3.29 8.13
N GLY A 130 1.46 -3.28 7.65
CA GLY A 130 1.88 -2.39 6.57
C GLY A 130 1.23 -2.70 5.22
N LEU A 131 1.11 -3.98 4.86
CA LEU A 131 0.50 -4.40 3.59
C LEU A 131 -1.03 -4.27 3.63
N ALA A 132 -1.63 -4.56 4.79
CA ALA A 132 -3.03 -4.28 5.04
C ALA A 132 -3.34 -2.78 4.91
N MET A 133 -2.47 -1.91 5.42
CA MET A 133 -2.61 -0.46 5.27
C MET A 133 -2.53 -0.02 3.81
N LEU A 134 -1.61 -0.57 3.02
CA LEU A 134 -1.49 -0.28 1.59
C LEU A 134 -2.73 -0.73 0.82
N THR A 135 -3.22 -1.94 1.11
CA THR A 135 -4.44 -2.50 0.50
C THR A 135 -5.68 -1.67 0.82
N VAL A 136 -5.87 -1.30 2.09
CA VAL A 136 -6.99 -0.43 2.50
C VAL A 136 -6.88 0.95 1.87
N PHE A 137 -5.67 1.52 1.81
CA PHE A 137 -5.45 2.81 1.15
C PHE A 137 -5.84 2.76 -0.33
N GLN A 138 -5.43 1.72 -1.04
CA GLN A 138 -5.81 1.47 -2.44
C GLN A 138 -7.34 1.35 -2.61
N CYS A 139 -8.03 0.69 -1.70
CA CYS A 139 -9.50 0.64 -1.71
C CYS A 139 -10.14 2.03 -1.49
N VAL A 140 -9.61 2.82 -0.55
CA VAL A 140 -10.13 4.17 -0.24
C VAL A 140 -9.93 5.15 -1.41
N THR A 141 -8.87 4.99 -2.21
CA THR A 141 -8.66 5.79 -3.42
C THR A 141 -9.54 5.36 -4.60
N ASN A 142 -10.37 4.32 -4.42
CA ASN A 142 -11.21 3.70 -5.45
C ASN A 142 -10.41 3.14 -6.64
N GLU A 143 -9.14 2.80 -6.44
CA GLU A 143 -8.30 2.22 -7.47
C GLU A 143 -8.14 0.72 -7.20
N GLY A 144 -8.57 -0.14 -8.12
CA GLY A 144 -8.40 -1.59 -7.95
C GLY A 144 -9.14 -2.21 -6.75
N TRP A 145 -10.11 -1.53 -6.14
CA TRP A 145 -10.90 -2.08 -5.03
C TRP A 145 -11.70 -3.33 -5.41
N THR A 146 -12.08 -3.45 -6.69
CA THR A 146 -12.83 -4.60 -7.19
C THR A 146 -11.98 -5.87 -7.20
N SER A 147 -10.68 -5.79 -7.50
CA SER A 147 -9.82 -6.97 -7.43
C SER A 147 -9.64 -7.44 -5.98
N VAL A 148 -9.52 -6.51 -5.03
CA VAL A 148 -9.49 -6.84 -3.60
C VAL A 148 -10.80 -7.49 -3.12
N LEU A 149 -11.95 -7.12 -3.70
CA LEU A 149 -13.25 -7.70 -3.34
C LEU A 149 -13.44 -9.13 -3.90
N TYR A 150 -12.97 -9.38 -5.12
CA TYR A 150 -13.15 -10.67 -5.79
C TYR A 150 -12.09 -11.72 -5.40
N ASN A 151 -11.00 -11.27 -4.77
CA ASN A 151 -10.02 -12.11 -4.11
C ASN A 151 -10.46 -12.37 -2.66
#